data_AF-A0A1Q6WJS2-F1
#
_entry.id   AF-A0A1Q6WJS2-F1
#
_cell.length_a   1.000
_cell.length_b   1.000
_cell.length_c   1.000
_cell.angle_alpha   90.00
_cell.angle_beta   90.00
_cell.angle_gamma   90.00
#
_symmetry.space_group_name_H-M   'P 1'
#
loop_
_entity.id
_entity.type
_entity.pdbx_description
1 polymer ?
#
loop_
_entity_poly.entity_id
_entity_poly.type
_entity_poly.pdbx_seq_one_letter_code
_entity_poly.pdbx_strand_id
1 'polypeptide(L)'
;MNLHSIWPLGLIGVLVVSVSHVSGHGDPAARIFTDPAHDALVIDLAPMDLPANTPHHAIAQPPVATLEIPVTGYIYGFRAEVVDSAGRVLPDELIHHFNLIDPDHRELFLPISRRLLAAGHETGAIRLPWLLFGLPLKRGEHVVASAMVENLTPVAYRQARVRLVMDFTPAGRPWPLFAASPWQMDVAFPVGDKSFALPPGRSSRSYEGSPAVPGKIVGLGGHMHDHGQLIEFTDATTGQVIYRAAPAADSAGHIASVPVSRLYGWSGIGLHVVPSHRYRVTVYYDNPTGQPIPDGGMGVVGGLFVPDRAREWPAADPRDSLYQKDYRHYMRLEGGHGMPMAGQSMPMPMHMKMGAH
;
A
#
# COMPACT_ATOMS: atom_id res chain seq x y z
N MET A 1 -59.76 -25.38 39.67
CA MET A 1 -60.46 -26.36 38.79
C MET A 1 -59.92 -26.13 37.39
N ASN A 2 -58.96 -26.96 36.95
CA ASN A 2 -59.16 -28.15 36.09
C ASN A 2 -59.76 -27.78 34.72
N LEU A 3 -59.31 -28.27 33.56
CA LEU A 3 -58.11 -28.98 33.11
C LEU A 3 -58.28 -29.11 31.56
N HIS A 4 -57.18 -29.36 30.85
CA HIS A 4 -57.04 -30.01 29.52
C HIS A 4 -56.64 -29.19 28.27
N SER A 5 -55.45 -29.60 27.79
CA SER A 5 -54.80 -29.42 26.49
C SER A 5 -55.64 -29.82 25.28
N ILE A 6 -55.41 -29.15 24.13
CA ILE A 6 -55.29 -29.77 22.79
C ILE A 6 -54.33 -28.90 21.94
N TRP A 7 -53.29 -29.50 21.35
CA TRP A 7 -52.56 -28.98 20.17
C TRP A 7 -53.15 -29.67 18.93
N PRO A 8 -53.21 -29.01 17.74
CA PRO A 8 -52.16 -29.29 16.76
C PRO A 8 -51.81 -28.13 15.78
N LEU A 9 -50.56 -28.22 15.29
CA LEU A 9 -50.05 -27.92 13.94
C LEU A 9 -50.87 -26.97 13.04
N GLY A 10 -50.29 -25.80 12.76
CA GLY A 10 -50.64 -24.93 11.64
C GLY A 10 -49.40 -24.44 10.91
N LEU A 11 -49.18 -24.96 9.70
CA LEU A 11 -48.24 -24.44 8.71
C LEU A 11 -48.44 -22.93 8.53
N ILE A 12 -47.37 -22.14 8.64
CA ILE A 12 -47.31 -20.81 8.05
C ILE A 12 -46.34 -20.90 6.88
N GLY A 13 -46.91 -20.75 5.68
CA GLY A 13 -46.16 -20.72 4.43
C GLY A 13 -45.13 -19.60 4.43
N VAL A 14 -43.89 -19.96 4.12
CA VAL A 14 -42.86 -19.00 3.72
C VAL A 14 -43.27 -18.46 2.36
N LEU A 15 -43.64 -17.18 2.33
CA LEU A 15 -43.74 -16.42 1.10
C LEU A 15 -42.32 -16.30 0.53
N VAL A 16 -41.97 -17.19 -0.41
CA VAL A 16 -40.78 -17.03 -1.25
C VAL A 16 -41.05 -15.85 -2.16
N VAL A 17 -40.58 -14.67 -1.77
CA VAL A 17 -40.42 -13.56 -2.71
C VAL A 17 -39.21 -13.92 -3.56
N SER A 18 -39.48 -14.51 -4.72
CA SER A 18 -38.52 -14.59 -5.81
C SER A 18 -38.17 -13.17 -6.23
N VAL A 19 -37.05 -12.65 -5.73
CA VAL A 19 -36.42 -11.47 -6.33
C VAL A 19 -35.75 -11.96 -7.60
N SER A 20 -36.42 -11.73 -8.72
CA SER A 20 -35.86 -11.90 -10.05
C SER A 20 -34.55 -11.13 -10.14
N HIS A 21 -33.44 -11.83 -10.38
CA HIS A 21 -32.19 -11.23 -10.79
C HIS A 21 -32.44 -10.47 -12.10
N VAL A 22 -32.47 -9.15 -12.00
CA VAL A 22 -32.18 -8.30 -13.15
C VAL A 22 -30.68 -8.39 -13.36
N SER A 23 -30.28 -9.22 -14.33
CA SER A 23 -28.94 -9.26 -14.90
C SER A 23 -28.68 -7.90 -15.58
N GLY A 24 -28.08 -6.98 -14.83
CA GLY A 24 -27.51 -5.76 -15.36
C GLY A 24 -26.28 -6.09 -16.22
N HIS A 25 -26.17 -5.43 -17.37
CA HIS A 25 -25.02 -5.46 -18.26
C HIS A 25 -23.71 -5.10 -17.53
N GLY A 26 -22.57 -5.61 -18.02
CA GLY A 26 -21.23 -5.61 -17.41
C GLY A 26 -20.85 -4.39 -16.56
N ASP A 27 -20.37 -4.68 -15.35
CA ASP A 27 -20.06 -3.79 -14.23
C ASP A 27 -18.86 -2.85 -14.49
N PRO A 28 -18.99 -1.50 -14.39
CA PRO A 28 -17.99 -0.53 -14.85
C PRO A 28 -17.04 0.05 -13.77
N ALA A 29 -16.92 -0.54 -12.57
CA ALA A 29 -16.14 0.07 -11.47
C ALA A 29 -15.11 -0.87 -10.80
N ALA A 30 -14.18 -0.26 -10.07
CA ALA A 30 -13.31 -0.95 -9.12
C ALA A 30 -14.15 -1.59 -8.00
N ARG A 31 -13.70 -2.72 -7.46
CA ARG A 31 -14.45 -3.48 -6.44
C ARG A 31 -13.53 -4.15 -5.42
N ILE A 32 -14.08 -4.47 -4.27
CA ILE A 32 -13.45 -5.29 -3.24
C ILE A 32 -14.38 -6.43 -2.84
N PHE A 33 -13.86 -7.66 -2.78
CA PHE A 33 -14.66 -8.85 -2.47
C PHE A 33 -13.82 -9.94 -1.80
N THR A 34 -14.48 -10.82 -1.05
CA THR A 34 -13.86 -12.03 -0.52
C THR A 34 -13.87 -13.13 -1.57
N ASP A 35 -12.80 -13.90 -1.65
CA ASP A 35 -12.69 -15.14 -2.41
C ASP A 35 -12.49 -16.32 -1.43
N PRO A 36 -13.58 -16.97 -1.00
CA PRO A 36 -13.52 -18.06 -0.04
C PRO A 36 -12.82 -19.31 -0.57
N ALA A 37 -12.70 -19.47 -1.89
CA ALA A 37 -12.00 -20.64 -2.46
C ALA A 37 -10.49 -20.56 -2.25
N HIS A 38 -9.97 -19.35 -2.04
CA HIS A 38 -8.54 -19.08 -1.88
C HIS A 38 -8.19 -18.38 -0.56
N ASP A 39 -9.14 -18.33 0.40
CA ASP A 39 -8.99 -17.61 1.67
C ASP A 39 -8.44 -16.19 1.48
N ALA A 40 -9.01 -15.45 0.52
CA ALA A 40 -8.48 -14.15 0.10
C ALA A 40 -9.50 -13.01 0.19
N LEU A 41 -8.97 -11.81 0.39
CA LEU A 41 -9.67 -10.54 0.13
C LEU A 41 -9.02 -9.91 -1.12
N VAL A 42 -9.82 -9.59 -2.12
CA VAL A 42 -9.34 -9.12 -3.41
C VAL A 42 -9.85 -7.71 -3.68
N ILE A 43 -8.95 -6.79 -4.00
CA ILE A 43 -9.28 -5.51 -4.62
C ILE A 43 -9.01 -5.66 -6.12
N ASP A 44 -9.98 -5.32 -6.95
CA ASP A 44 -9.98 -5.50 -8.41
C ASP A 44 -10.34 -4.16 -9.05
N LEU A 45 -9.34 -3.45 -9.58
CA LEU A 45 -9.49 -2.08 -10.10
C LEU A 45 -10.29 -2.06 -11.41
N ALA A 46 -10.74 -0.88 -11.83
CA ALA A 46 -11.49 -0.72 -13.08
C ALA A 46 -10.67 -1.26 -14.28
N PRO A 47 -11.33 -1.89 -15.27
CA PRO A 47 -10.63 -2.41 -16.45
C PRO A 47 -10.00 -1.30 -17.28
N MET A 48 -8.89 -1.61 -17.93
CA MET A 48 -8.16 -0.70 -18.79
C MET A 48 -7.52 -1.44 -19.96
N ASP A 49 -7.21 -0.71 -21.03
CA ASP A 49 -6.40 -1.25 -22.12
C ASP A 49 -4.92 -0.95 -21.86
N LEU A 50 -4.07 -1.94 -22.12
CA LEU A 50 -2.62 -1.86 -22.01
C LEU A 50 -1.99 -1.98 -23.40
N PRO A 51 -1.72 -0.87 -24.11
CA PRO A 51 -1.06 -0.90 -25.41
C PRO A 51 0.36 -1.45 -25.27
N ALA A 52 0.84 -2.16 -26.29
CA ALA A 52 2.22 -2.68 -26.32
C ALA A 52 3.26 -1.55 -26.33
N ASN A 53 4.47 -1.84 -25.83
CA ASN A 53 5.63 -0.96 -25.81
C ASN A 53 5.35 0.46 -25.27
N THR A 54 4.49 0.57 -24.26
CA THR A 54 4.04 1.84 -23.69
C THR A 54 4.53 1.99 -22.26
N PRO A 55 5.42 2.95 -21.96
CA PRO A 55 5.88 3.22 -20.61
C PRO A 55 4.79 3.86 -19.76
N HIS A 56 4.93 3.82 -18.43
CA HIS A 56 3.91 4.31 -17.50
C HIS A 56 3.49 5.78 -17.74
N HIS A 57 4.36 6.64 -18.27
CA HIS A 57 4.05 8.05 -18.58
C HIS A 57 3.24 8.27 -19.87
N ALA A 58 3.10 7.23 -20.70
CA ALA A 58 2.36 7.27 -21.96
C ALA A 58 1.09 6.41 -21.93
N ILE A 59 0.86 5.67 -20.85
CA ILE A 59 -0.33 4.85 -20.63
C ILE A 59 -1.29 5.55 -19.68
N ALA A 60 -2.58 5.49 -19.99
CA ALA A 60 -3.60 5.97 -19.06
C ALA A 60 -3.61 5.07 -17.83
N GLN A 61 -3.43 5.62 -16.63
CA GLN A 61 -3.36 4.81 -15.41
C GLN A 61 -4.76 4.39 -14.91
N PRO A 62 -4.90 3.27 -14.17
CA PRO A 62 -6.15 2.92 -13.50
C PRO A 62 -6.64 4.10 -12.65
N PRO A 63 -7.94 4.44 -12.69
CA PRO A 63 -8.52 5.40 -11.76
C PRO A 63 -8.26 4.99 -10.31
N VAL A 64 -7.94 5.97 -9.47
CA VAL A 64 -7.82 5.75 -8.02
C VAL A 64 -9.21 5.38 -7.48
N ALA A 65 -9.29 4.33 -6.67
CA ALA A 65 -10.53 3.82 -6.14
C ALA A 65 -10.60 3.97 -4.62
N THR A 66 -11.65 4.60 -4.12
CA THR A 66 -12.04 4.55 -2.70
C THR A 66 -13.07 3.44 -2.53
N LEU A 67 -12.78 2.49 -1.65
CA LEU A 67 -13.55 1.27 -1.43
C LEU A 67 -13.81 1.08 0.06
N GLU A 68 -14.83 0.29 0.41
CA GLU A 68 -15.13 -0.08 1.80
C GLU A 68 -14.79 -1.54 2.06
N ILE A 69 -14.15 -1.84 3.19
CA ILE A 69 -13.86 -3.22 3.59
C ILE A 69 -15.18 -3.98 3.81
N PRO A 70 -15.40 -5.13 3.13
CA PRO A 70 -16.68 -5.85 3.20
C PRO A 70 -16.79 -6.72 4.46
N VAL A 71 -15.66 -7.15 5.03
CA VAL A 71 -15.61 -8.15 6.12
C VAL A 71 -14.50 -7.81 7.10
N THR A 72 -14.79 -7.90 8.40
CA THR A 72 -13.80 -7.75 9.48
C THR A 72 -12.88 -8.98 9.54
N GLY A 73 -11.58 -8.77 9.64
CA GLY A 73 -10.60 -9.84 9.72
C GLY A 73 -9.17 -9.35 9.70
N TYR A 74 -8.26 -10.20 9.25
CA TYR A 74 -6.83 -9.93 9.23
C TYR A 74 -6.21 -10.30 7.90
N ILE A 75 -5.36 -9.41 7.39
CA ILE A 75 -4.46 -9.70 6.27
C ILE A 75 -3.13 -10.17 6.82
N TYR A 76 -2.58 -11.24 6.28
CA TYR A 76 -1.23 -11.73 6.64
C TYR A 76 -0.33 -11.97 5.43
N GLY A 77 -0.81 -11.69 4.22
CA GLY A 77 0.02 -11.70 3.03
C GLY A 77 -0.66 -10.95 1.90
N PHE A 78 0.11 -10.56 0.89
CA PHE A 78 -0.43 -9.90 -0.29
C PHE A 78 0.47 -10.07 -1.51
N ARG A 79 -0.12 -9.88 -2.68
CA ARG A 79 0.55 -9.69 -3.97
C ARG A 79 -0.30 -8.79 -4.87
N ALA A 80 0.36 -8.00 -5.71
CA ALA A 80 -0.30 -7.31 -6.82
C ALA A 80 -0.14 -8.15 -8.09
N GLU A 81 -1.17 -8.23 -8.91
CA GLU A 81 -1.17 -8.97 -10.18
C GLU A 81 -1.97 -8.20 -11.24
N VAL A 82 -1.61 -8.35 -12.52
CA VAL A 82 -2.47 -7.93 -13.64
C VAL A 82 -3.15 -9.16 -14.20
N VAL A 83 -4.43 -9.07 -14.51
CA VAL A 83 -5.19 -10.13 -15.18
C VAL A 83 -5.79 -9.66 -16.49
N ASP A 84 -5.96 -10.58 -17.43
CA ASP A 84 -6.72 -10.34 -18.67
C ASP A 84 -8.24 -10.29 -18.41
N SER A 85 -9.00 -10.02 -19.47
CA SER A 85 -10.46 -10.00 -19.42
C SER A 85 -11.12 -11.33 -19.03
N ALA A 86 -10.40 -12.45 -19.12
CA ALA A 86 -10.83 -13.77 -18.69
C ALA A 86 -10.34 -14.13 -17.28
N GLY A 87 -9.62 -13.22 -16.60
CA GLY A 87 -9.07 -13.43 -15.27
C GLY A 87 -7.75 -14.23 -15.23
N ARG A 88 -7.08 -14.43 -16.38
CA ARG A 88 -5.76 -15.07 -16.42
C ARG A 88 -4.68 -14.07 -16.03
N VAL A 89 -3.77 -14.50 -15.16
CA VAL A 89 -2.62 -13.69 -14.74
C VAL A 89 -1.72 -13.38 -15.94
N LEU A 90 -1.37 -12.11 -16.09
CA LEU A 90 -0.45 -11.56 -17.08
C LEU A 90 0.95 -11.39 -16.46
N PRO A 91 2.00 -11.08 -17.27
CA PRO A 91 3.35 -10.89 -16.75
C PRO A 91 3.43 -9.87 -15.60
N ASP A 92 4.20 -10.19 -14.56
CA ASP A 92 4.37 -9.35 -13.37
C ASP A 92 5.04 -7.99 -13.68
N GLU A 93 5.83 -7.93 -14.76
CA GLU A 93 6.48 -6.72 -15.27
C GLU A 93 5.50 -5.62 -15.69
N LEU A 94 4.20 -5.93 -15.79
CA LEU A 94 3.16 -4.93 -16.08
C LEU A 94 2.82 -4.05 -14.87
N ILE A 95 3.11 -4.49 -13.63
CA ILE A 95 2.90 -3.68 -12.43
C ILE A 95 4.11 -2.78 -12.21
N HIS A 96 3.92 -1.47 -12.31
CA HIS A 96 4.95 -0.52 -11.89
C HIS A 96 4.88 -0.29 -10.37
N HIS A 97 3.70 0.02 -9.83
CA HIS A 97 3.45 0.00 -8.39
C HIS A 97 1.96 -0.11 -8.03
N PHE A 98 1.68 -0.47 -6.79
CA PHE A 98 0.37 -0.52 -6.16
C PHE A 98 0.49 0.02 -4.74
N ASN A 99 -0.45 0.87 -4.32
CA ASN A 99 -0.58 1.38 -2.96
C ASN A 99 -1.99 1.11 -2.43
N LEU A 100 -2.06 0.60 -1.20
CA LEU A 100 -3.26 0.54 -0.39
C LEU A 100 -3.11 1.50 0.79
N ILE A 101 -4.05 2.42 0.95
CA ILE A 101 -3.99 3.51 1.92
C ILE A 101 -5.26 3.47 2.76
N ASP A 102 -5.11 3.74 4.05
CA ASP A 102 -6.20 3.98 4.99
C ASP A 102 -6.28 5.51 5.19
N PRO A 103 -7.29 6.18 4.59
CA PRO A 103 -7.41 7.64 4.64
C PRO A 103 -7.95 8.14 5.98
N ASP A 104 -8.57 7.26 6.79
CA ASP A 104 -9.28 7.61 8.02
C ASP A 104 -8.33 7.63 9.24
N HIS A 105 -7.20 6.93 9.16
CA HIS A 105 -6.20 6.86 10.20
C HIS A 105 -4.87 7.49 9.76
N ARG A 106 -4.16 8.11 10.72
CA ARG A 106 -2.87 8.73 10.42
C ARG A 106 -1.71 7.72 10.38
N GLU A 107 -0.64 8.05 9.67
CA GLU A 107 0.62 7.31 9.73
C GLU A 107 1.27 7.39 11.13
N LEU A 108 2.09 6.40 11.48
CA LEU A 108 2.69 6.28 12.82
C LEU A 108 3.57 7.50 13.15
N PHE A 109 4.41 7.96 12.22
CA PHE A 109 5.38 9.03 12.48
C PHE A 109 4.98 10.41 11.91
N LEU A 110 3.89 10.48 11.13
CA LEU A 110 3.44 11.70 10.46
C LEU A 110 1.92 11.87 10.52
N PRO A 111 1.39 13.10 10.46
CA PRO A 111 -0.04 13.36 10.34
C PRO A 111 -0.51 13.29 8.87
N ILE A 112 -0.20 12.19 8.18
CA ILE A 112 -0.64 11.88 6.80
C ILE A 112 -1.49 10.60 6.79
N SER A 113 -2.12 10.22 5.66
CA SER A 113 -2.90 8.98 5.60
C SER A 113 -2.02 7.74 5.78
N ARG A 114 -2.48 6.76 6.55
CA ARG A 114 -1.71 5.54 6.87
C ARG A 114 -1.48 4.68 5.63
N ARG A 115 -0.24 4.28 5.38
CA ARG A 115 0.10 3.36 4.28
C ARG A 115 -0.08 1.92 4.75
N LEU A 116 -1.01 1.18 4.15
CA LEU A 116 -1.29 -0.20 4.53
C LEU A 116 -0.38 -1.18 3.79
N LEU A 117 -0.28 -1.05 2.47
CA LEU A 117 0.49 -1.96 1.63
C LEU A 117 1.07 -1.17 0.46
N ALA A 118 2.27 -1.57 0.03
CA ALA A 118 2.88 -1.10 -1.20
C ALA A 118 3.50 -2.31 -1.90
N ALA A 119 3.36 -2.38 -3.22
CA ALA A 119 3.96 -3.42 -4.05
C ALA A 119 4.40 -2.84 -5.39
N GLY A 120 5.58 -3.17 -5.86
CA GLY A 120 6.00 -3.02 -7.26
C GLY A 120 6.37 -4.37 -7.86
N HIS A 121 6.80 -4.39 -9.12
CA HIS A 121 7.33 -5.60 -9.77
C HIS A 121 8.45 -6.27 -8.94
N GLU A 122 9.22 -5.47 -8.19
CA GLU A 122 10.34 -5.89 -7.34
C GLU A 122 9.93 -6.44 -5.97
N THR A 123 8.67 -6.26 -5.56
CA THR A 123 8.22 -6.64 -4.21
C THR A 123 7.90 -8.14 -4.09
N GLY A 124 7.40 -8.75 -5.16
CA GLY A 124 6.91 -10.14 -5.13
C GLY A 124 5.78 -10.36 -4.11
N ALA A 125 5.57 -11.60 -3.69
CA ALA A 125 4.58 -11.96 -2.67
C ALA A 125 5.14 -11.76 -1.26
N ILE A 126 4.45 -10.97 -0.43
CA ILE A 126 4.82 -10.74 0.97
C ILE A 126 3.94 -11.58 1.88
N ARG A 127 4.54 -12.23 2.89
CA ARG A 127 3.82 -12.98 3.92
C ARG A 127 4.39 -12.74 5.30
N LEU A 128 3.49 -12.55 6.26
CA LEU A 128 3.75 -12.48 7.68
C LEU A 128 3.59 -13.87 8.30
N PRO A 129 4.23 -14.14 9.46
CA PRO A 129 3.90 -15.29 10.29
C PRO A 129 2.45 -15.20 10.80
N TRP A 130 1.51 -15.72 10.01
CA TRP A 130 0.07 -15.48 10.15
C TRP A 130 -0.56 -15.88 11.49
N LEU A 131 0.04 -16.86 12.19
CA LEU A 131 -0.37 -17.21 13.55
C LEU A 131 -0.05 -16.12 14.56
N LEU A 132 1.03 -15.37 14.34
CA LEU A 132 1.49 -14.32 15.25
C LEU A 132 0.95 -12.96 14.86
N PHE A 133 0.99 -12.60 13.58
CA PHE A 133 0.76 -11.24 13.13
C PHE A 133 -0.24 -11.19 11.98
N GLY A 134 -1.12 -10.19 12.05
CA GLY A 134 -1.94 -9.80 10.91
C GLY A 134 -2.36 -8.34 11.02
N LEU A 135 -2.51 -7.72 9.85
CA LEU A 135 -3.06 -6.38 9.69
C LEU A 135 -4.57 -6.42 9.92
N PRO A 136 -5.09 -5.83 11.01
CA PRO A 136 -6.52 -5.80 11.25
C PRO A 136 -7.23 -4.92 10.22
N LEU A 137 -8.35 -5.42 9.71
CA LEU A 137 -9.33 -4.68 8.94
C LEU A 137 -10.70 -4.77 9.60
N LYS A 138 -11.47 -3.69 9.60
CA LYS A 138 -12.87 -3.69 10.05
C LYS A 138 -13.80 -3.42 8.89
N ARG A 139 -14.92 -4.15 8.88
CA ARG A 139 -16.01 -3.89 7.93
C ARG A 139 -16.45 -2.43 7.99
N GLY A 140 -16.57 -1.81 6.81
CA GLY A 140 -16.96 -0.41 6.66
C GLY A 140 -15.82 0.61 6.79
N GLU A 141 -14.59 0.19 7.10
CA GLU A 141 -13.43 1.09 6.97
C GLU A 141 -13.18 1.41 5.50
N HIS A 142 -12.83 2.66 5.21
CA HIS A 142 -12.45 3.06 3.87
C HIS A 142 -11.00 2.67 3.58
N VAL A 143 -10.75 2.30 2.33
CA VAL A 143 -9.40 2.17 1.78
C VAL A 143 -9.32 2.86 0.43
N VAL A 144 -8.16 3.42 0.13
CA VAL A 144 -7.84 3.97 -1.18
C VAL A 144 -6.82 3.06 -1.86
N ALA A 145 -7.19 2.56 -3.04
CA ALA A 145 -6.35 1.73 -3.89
C ALA A 145 -5.91 2.52 -5.12
N SER A 146 -4.59 2.54 -5.36
CA SER A 146 -3.97 3.27 -6.45
C SER A 146 -2.88 2.43 -7.06
N ALA A 147 -2.95 2.19 -8.37
CA ALA A 147 -1.94 1.40 -9.09
C ALA A 147 -1.39 2.18 -10.28
N MET A 148 -0.11 1.98 -10.56
CA MET A 148 0.51 2.33 -11.82
C MET A 148 0.99 1.09 -12.54
N VAL A 149 0.78 1.10 -13.85
CA VAL A 149 1.16 0.05 -14.76
C VAL A 149 2.01 0.62 -15.88
N GLU A 150 2.77 -0.26 -16.50
CA GLU A 150 3.39 -0.04 -17.80
C GLU A 150 3.29 -1.32 -18.61
N ASN A 151 3.53 -1.22 -19.92
CA ASN A 151 3.56 -2.38 -20.78
C ASN A 151 4.70 -2.24 -21.77
N LEU A 152 5.91 -2.57 -21.34
CA LEU A 152 7.09 -2.58 -22.19
C LEU A 152 7.18 -3.83 -23.08
N THR A 153 6.19 -4.73 -22.98
CA THR A 153 6.11 -5.94 -23.77
C THR A 153 5.58 -5.64 -25.18
N PRO A 154 5.84 -6.50 -26.18
CA PRO A 154 5.30 -6.33 -27.53
C PRO A 154 3.81 -6.70 -27.65
N VAL A 155 3.15 -7.15 -26.58
CA VAL A 155 1.78 -7.64 -26.59
C VAL A 155 0.84 -6.59 -25.99
N ALA A 156 -0.24 -6.26 -26.70
CA ALA A 156 -1.29 -5.40 -26.17
C ALA A 156 -2.37 -6.24 -25.45
N TYR A 157 -2.85 -5.74 -24.32
CA TYR A 157 -3.93 -6.37 -23.56
C TYR A 157 -5.15 -5.45 -23.52
N ARG A 158 -6.35 -6.01 -23.72
CA ARG A 158 -7.61 -5.26 -23.64
C ARG A 158 -8.37 -5.64 -22.40
N GLN A 159 -9.01 -4.66 -21.77
CA GLN A 159 -9.82 -4.86 -20.56
C GLN A 159 -9.07 -5.63 -19.47
N ALA A 160 -7.77 -5.36 -19.34
CA ALA A 160 -6.95 -5.89 -18.26
C ALA A 160 -7.34 -5.22 -16.95
N ARG A 161 -7.16 -5.92 -15.83
CA ARG A 161 -7.43 -5.39 -14.49
C ARG A 161 -6.23 -5.58 -13.59
N VAL A 162 -5.95 -4.58 -12.76
CA VAL A 162 -4.97 -4.71 -11.68
C VAL A 162 -5.70 -5.21 -10.43
N ARG A 163 -5.15 -6.26 -9.81
CA ARG A 163 -5.65 -6.85 -8.57
C ARG A 163 -4.63 -6.78 -7.46
N LEU A 164 -5.10 -6.49 -6.25
CA LEU A 164 -4.39 -6.79 -5.03
C LEU A 164 -5.07 -7.98 -4.37
N VAL A 165 -4.37 -9.11 -4.33
CA VAL A 165 -4.84 -10.34 -3.68
C VAL A 165 -4.20 -10.43 -2.31
N MET A 166 -5.01 -10.44 -1.26
CA MET A 166 -4.56 -10.45 0.13
C MET A 166 -4.95 -11.77 0.80
N ASP A 167 -3.97 -12.49 1.33
CA ASP A 167 -4.20 -13.68 2.15
C ASP A 167 -4.95 -13.22 3.42
N PHE A 168 -6.17 -13.73 3.64
CA PHE A 168 -7.14 -13.15 4.57
C PHE A 168 -7.76 -14.20 5.48
N THR A 169 -7.91 -13.85 6.76
CA THR A 169 -8.67 -14.65 7.73
C THR A 169 -9.77 -13.80 8.35
N PRO A 170 -11.05 -14.21 8.22
CA PRO A 170 -12.16 -13.54 8.91
C PRO A 170 -11.97 -13.53 10.43
N ALA A 171 -12.54 -12.53 11.09
CA ALA A 171 -12.55 -12.45 12.55
C ALA A 171 -13.22 -13.68 13.22
N GLY A 172 -12.91 -13.90 14.50
CA GLY A 172 -13.46 -15.01 15.29
C GLY A 172 -12.56 -16.24 15.38
N ARG A 173 -11.37 -16.20 14.75
CA ARG A 173 -10.29 -17.17 14.98
C ARG A 173 -9.43 -16.73 16.18
N PRO A 174 -8.76 -17.67 16.87
CA PRO A 174 -7.85 -17.33 17.98
C PRO A 174 -6.49 -16.75 17.51
N TRP A 175 -6.27 -16.66 16.20
CA TRP A 175 -5.11 -16.04 15.56
C TRP A 175 -5.57 -14.90 14.63
N PRO A 176 -4.68 -13.96 14.26
CA PRO A 176 -3.32 -13.79 14.77
C PRO A 176 -3.29 -13.41 16.25
N LEU A 177 -2.22 -13.78 16.96
CA LEU A 177 -2.04 -13.40 18.38
C LEU A 177 -1.88 -11.89 18.57
N PHE A 178 -1.34 -11.19 17.57
CA PHE A 178 -1.08 -9.76 17.59
C PHE A 178 -1.65 -9.08 16.35
N ALA A 179 -2.45 -8.04 16.57
CA ALA A 179 -2.77 -7.07 15.54
C ALA A 179 -1.53 -6.21 15.29
N ALA A 180 -1.07 -6.20 14.04
CA ALA A 180 0.16 -5.52 13.67
C ALA A 180 -0.09 -4.63 12.45
N SER A 181 0.34 -3.38 12.52
CA SER A 181 0.22 -2.41 11.43
C SER A 181 1.58 -2.18 10.79
N PRO A 182 1.64 -1.95 9.47
CA PRO A 182 2.83 -1.43 8.83
C PRO A 182 3.17 -0.04 9.39
N TRP A 183 4.43 0.34 9.27
CA TRP A 183 4.88 1.71 9.52
C TRP A 183 6.05 2.03 8.59
N GLN A 184 6.28 3.31 8.36
CA GLN A 184 7.44 3.79 7.60
C GLN A 184 7.97 5.12 8.13
N MET A 185 9.26 5.35 7.90
CA MET A 185 9.96 6.63 8.01
C MET A 185 10.84 6.82 6.78
N ASP A 186 10.64 7.94 6.10
CA ASP A 186 11.35 8.28 4.87
C ASP A 186 12.20 9.55 5.11
N VAL A 187 13.40 9.59 4.56
CA VAL A 187 14.28 10.77 4.63
C VAL A 187 13.77 11.96 3.79
N ALA A 188 12.82 11.73 2.89
CA ALA A 188 12.14 12.73 2.07
C ALA A 188 10.77 13.18 2.62
N PHE A 189 10.32 12.64 3.77
CA PHE A 189 9.14 13.13 4.49
C PHE A 189 9.18 14.65 4.74
N PRO A 190 8.02 15.35 4.78
CA PRO A 190 6.68 14.81 5.07
C PRO A 190 5.72 14.50 3.90
N VAL A 191 5.94 15.04 2.69
CA VAL A 191 5.08 14.80 1.51
C VAL A 191 5.87 15.01 0.22
N GLY A 192 5.49 14.30 -0.84
CA GLY A 192 6.10 14.36 -2.17
C GLY A 192 6.73 13.04 -2.58
N ASP A 193 7.50 13.09 -3.67
CA ASP A 193 8.26 11.94 -4.14
C ASP A 193 9.29 11.51 -3.09
N LYS A 194 9.43 10.20 -2.92
CA LYS A 194 10.36 9.60 -1.97
C LYS A 194 11.82 9.67 -2.45
N SER A 195 12.02 9.97 -3.72
CA SER A 195 13.32 10.13 -4.34
C SER A 195 13.89 11.54 -4.17
N PHE A 196 15.19 11.68 -4.34
CA PHE A 196 15.87 12.97 -4.36
C PHE A 196 17.11 12.96 -5.24
N ALA A 197 17.49 14.15 -5.71
CA ALA A 197 18.74 14.33 -6.44
C ALA A 197 19.93 13.96 -5.55
N LEU A 198 20.73 13.00 -5.99
CA LEU A 198 21.90 12.53 -5.25
C LEU A 198 23.14 13.34 -5.67
N PRO A 199 23.72 14.18 -4.79
CA PRO A 199 24.90 14.97 -5.12
C PRO A 199 26.13 14.07 -5.36
N PRO A 200 27.16 14.56 -6.09
CA PRO A 200 28.41 13.82 -6.26
C PRO A 200 29.16 13.65 -4.94
N GLY A 201 29.82 12.50 -4.80
CA GLY A 201 30.58 12.11 -3.61
C GLY A 201 29.71 11.65 -2.44
N ARG A 202 30.29 11.71 -1.24
CA ARG A 202 29.63 11.27 -0.01
C ARG A 202 28.54 12.24 0.41
N SER A 203 27.37 11.71 0.73
CA SER A 203 26.25 12.48 1.25
C SER A 203 25.46 11.68 2.28
N SER A 204 24.67 12.40 3.08
CA SER A 204 23.73 11.79 4.01
C SER A 204 22.46 12.62 4.09
N ARG A 205 21.34 11.97 4.37
CA ARG A 205 20.06 12.62 4.58
C ARG A 205 19.33 11.94 5.73
N SER A 206 18.59 12.71 6.52
CA SER A 206 17.86 12.18 7.66
C SER A 206 16.49 12.82 7.83
N TYR A 207 15.62 12.09 8.52
CA TYR A 207 14.33 12.58 8.99
C TYR A 207 14.09 12.09 10.42
N GLU A 208 13.43 12.92 11.22
CA GLU A 208 13.10 12.62 12.61
C GLU A 208 11.61 12.78 12.89
N GLY A 209 11.05 11.84 13.64
CA GLY A 209 9.66 11.87 14.08
C GLY A 209 9.46 11.13 15.39
N SER A 210 8.26 11.26 15.94
CA SER A 210 7.82 10.51 17.12
C SER A 210 6.60 9.67 16.75
N PRO A 211 6.49 8.43 17.26
CA PRO A 211 5.34 7.60 16.97
C PRO A 211 4.10 8.21 17.64
N ALA A 212 2.97 8.13 16.96
CA ALA A 212 1.68 8.63 17.43
C ALA A 212 1.19 7.91 18.69
N VAL A 213 1.54 6.63 18.82
CA VAL A 213 1.15 5.74 19.91
C VAL A 213 2.34 4.89 20.34
N PRO A 214 2.43 4.50 21.62
CA PRO A 214 3.46 3.57 22.07
C PRO A 214 3.14 2.15 21.60
N GLY A 215 4.20 1.36 21.42
CA GLY A 215 4.07 -0.03 20.99
C GLY A 215 5.42 -0.60 20.61
N LYS A 216 5.40 -1.69 19.85
CA LYS A 216 6.60 -2.48 19.56
C LYS A 216 6.85 -2.64 18.08
N ILE A 217 8.05 -2.31 17.64
CA ILE A 217 8.55 -2.68 16.32
C ILE A 217 9.00 -4.14 16.38
N VAL A 218 8.35 -5.02 15.63
CA VAL A 218 8.62 -6.47 15.65
C VAL A 218 9.39 -6.93 14.42
N GLY A 219 9.31 -6.20 13.33
CA GLY A 219 10.12 -6.41 12.14
C GLY A 219 10.44 -5.06 11.51
N LEU A 220 11.61 -4.96 10.90
CA LEU A 220 12.07 -3.73 10.26
C LEU A 220 13.07 -4.05 9.14
N GLY A 221 13.02 -3.26 8.09
CA GLY A 221 13.95 -3.31 6.97
C GLY A 221 14.09 -1.92 6.36
N GLY A 222 14.85 -1.83 5.28
CA GLY A 222 15.03 -0.58 4.56
C GLY A 222 14.82 -0.73 3.06
N HIS A 223 14.79 0.41 2.38
CA HIS A 223 14.89 0.51 0.94
C HIS A 223 15.76 1.72 0.58
N MET A 224 16.65 1.52 -0.38
CA MET A 224 17.60 2.52 -0.87
C MET A 224 17.82 2.31 -2.37
N HIS A 225 18.00 3.39 -3.12
CA HIS A 225 18.49 3.35 -4.50
C HIS A 225 20.00 3.11 -4.55
N ASP A 226 20.50 2.75 -5.74
CA ASP A 226 21.92 2.54 -6.06
C ASP A 226 22.84 3.64 -5.50
N HIS A 227 24.09 3.27 -5.21
CA HIS A 227 25.09 4.08 -4.49
C HIS A 227 24.82 4.25 -2.98
N GLY A 228 23.72 3.71 -2.48
CA GLY A 228 23.45 3.60 -1.04
C GLY A 228 24.53 2.76 -0.34
N GLN A 229 25.07 3.29 0.75
CA GLN A 229 26.12 2.64 1.54
C GLN A 229 25.59 2.08 2.85
N LEU A 230 24.66 2.81 3.47
CA LEU A 230 24.15 2.48 4.80
C LEU A 230 22.81 3.15 5.05
N ILE A 231 21.93 2.44 5.74
CA ILE A 231 20.72 2.98 6.36
C ILE A 231 20.70 2.69 7.85
N GLU A 232 20.27 3.68 8.64
CA GLU A 232 20.17 3.60 10.08
C GLU A 232 18.80 4.06 10.57
N PHE A 233 18.31 3.37 11.59
CA PHE A 233 17.18 3.83 12.41
C PHE A 233 17.64 3.89 13.87
N THR A 234 17.49 5.05 14.49
CA THR A 234 18.02 5.34 15.82
C THR A 234 16.96 5.97 16.71
N ASP A 235 17.04 5.71 18.00
CA ASP A 235 16.41 6.53 19.02
C ASP A 235 17.30 7.76 19.22
N ALA A 236 16.90 8.89 18.65
CA ALA A 236 17.65 10.13 18.73
C ALA A 236 17.57 10.79 20.12
N THR A 237 16.62 10.37 20.96
CA THR A 237 16.51 10.83 22.35
C THR A 237 17.56 10.16 23.23
N THR A 238 17.82 8.86 23.05
CA THR A 238 18.80 8.11 23.86
C THR A 238 20.16 7.93 23.18
N GLY A 239 20.24 8.15 21.87
CA GLY A 239 21.41 7.85 21.04
C GLY A 239 21.55 6.37 20.68
N GLN A 240 20.57 5.52 21.02
CA GLN A 240 20.62 4.09 20.71
C GLN A 240 20.41 3.84 19.23
N VAL A 241 21.34 3.13 18.59
CA VAL A 241 21.13 2.58 17.25
C VAL A 241 20.25 1.34 17.35
N ILE A 242 19.07 1.40 16.73
CA ILE A 242 18.08 0.32 16.74
C ILE A 242 18.33 -0.62 15.57
N TYR A 243 18.65 -0.05 14.41
CA TYR A 243 18.91 -0.77 13.19
C TYR A 243 19.96 -0.05 12.36
N ARG A 244 20.80 -0.87 11.72
CA ARG A 244 21.89 -0.44 10.87
C ARG A 244 22.12 -1.53 9.85
N ALA A 245 22.00 -1.19 8.57
CA ALA A 245 22.15 -2.15 7.49
C ALA A 245 22.90 -1.53 6.30
N ALA A 246 23.85 -2.29 5.76
CA ALA A 246 24.42 -2.04 4.45
C ALA A 246 23.62 -2.85 3.41
N PRO A 247 23.31 -2.27 2.24
CA PRO A 247 22.64 -3.01 1.17
C PRO A 247 23.54 -4.12 0.61
N ALA A 248 22.92 -5.17 0.10
CA ALA A 248 23.60 -6.19 -0.70
C ALA A 248 23.45 -5.85 -2.18
N ALA A 249 24.56 -5.84 -2.91
CA ALA A 249 24.58 -5.59 -4.35
C ALA A 249 24.57 -6.90 -5.17
N ASP A 250 24.07 -6.82 -6.40
CA ASP A 250 24.18 -7.88 -7.40
C ASP A 250 25.57 -7.92 -8.07
N SER A 251 25.74 -8.80 -9.05
CA SER A 251 27.00 -8.94 -9.79
C SER A 251 27.36 -7.74 -10.66
N ALA A 252 26.39 -6.87 -10.98
CA ALA A 252 26.60 -5.63 -11.73
C ALA A 252 26.83 -4.42 -10.82
N GLY A 253 26.71 -4.58 -9.50
CA GLY A 253 26.90 -3.53 -8.51
C GLY A 253 25.64 -2.74 -8.18
N HIS A 254 24.47 -3.15 -8.68
CA HIS A 254 23.18 -2.58 -8.32
C HIS A 254 22.70 -3.12 -6.98
N ILE A 255 22.02 -2.30 -6.19
CA ILE A 255 21.45 -2.76 -4.92
C ILE A 255 20.35 -3.79 -5.20
N ALA A 256 20.56 -5.01 -4.73
CA ALA A 256 19.61 -6.11 -4.87
C ALA A 256 18.66 -6.21 -3.66
N SER A 257 19.14 -5.88 -2.46
CA SER A 257 18.31 -5.92 -1.24
C SER A 257 18.90 -5.13 -0.08
N VAL A 258 18.06 -4.79 0.89
CA VAL A 258 18.48 -4.28 2.20
C VAL A 258 18.11 -5.31 3.29
N PRO A 259 19.05 -5.70 4.17
CA PRO A 259 18.80 -6.70 5.21
C PRO A 259 17.59 -6.39 6.10
N VAL A 260 16.72 -7.37 6.32
CA VAL A 260 15.56 -7.26 7.22
C VAL A 260 15.89 -7.85 8.59
N SER A 261 15.57 -7.11 9.66
CA SER A 261 15.71 -7.55 11.05
C SER A 261 14.38 -8.01 11.62
N ARG A 262 14.37 -9.19 12.22
CA ARG A 262 13.26 -9.71 13.04
C ARG A 262 13.59 -9.45 14.51
N LEU A 263 12.74 -8.68 15.18
CA LEU A 263 12.91 -8.31 16.59
C LEU A 263 12.04 -9.13 17.53
N TYR A 264 11.46 -10.24 17.07
CA TYR A 264 10.71 -11.18 17.91
C TYR A 264 11.44 -12.53 17.97
N GLY A 265 11.30 -13.19 19.11
CA GLY A 265 11.87 -14.52 19.35
C GLY A 265 11.53 -15.01 20.76
N TRP A 266 12.29 -15.99 21.24
CA TRP A 266 12.09 -16.59 22.57
C TRP A 266 12.28 -15.59 23.73
N SER A 267 13.13 -14.57 23.54
CA SER A 267 13.47 -13.56 24.55
C SER A 267 12.48 -12.39 24.64
N GLY A 268 11.51 -12.31 23.73
CA GLY A 268 10.52 -11.25 23.73
C GLY A 268 9.98 -10.92 22.35
N ILE A 269 9.03 -9.99 22.35
CA ILE A 269 8.40 -9.47 21.15
C ILE A 269 8.79 -8.01 20.99
N GLY A 270 9.61 -7.71 19.98
CA GLY A 270 9.90 -6.37 19.47
C GLY A 270 10.69 -5.42 20.38
N LEU A 271 11.16 -4.33 19.76
CA LEU A 271 11.68 -3.16 20.46
C LEU A 271 10.52 -2.21 20.78
N HIS A 272 10.40 -1.78 22.04
CA HIS A 272 9.39 -0.80 22.46
C HIS A 272 9.79 0.62 22.05
N VAL A 273 8.84 1.36 21.48
CA VAL A 273 8.97 2.77 21.11
C VAL A 273 7.85 3.59 21.73
N VAL A 274 8.13 4.84 22.08
CA VAL A 274 7.21 5.70 22.83
C VAL A 274 7.11 7.11 22.23
N PRO A 275 5.94 7.79 22.32
CA PRO A 275 5.76 9.13 21.76
C PRO A 275 6.66 10.22 22.35
N SER A 276 7.16 10.03 23.58
CA SER A 276 8.08 10.98 24.22
C SER A 276 9.50 10.96 23.63
N HIS A 277 9.83 9.96 22.82
CA HIS A 277 11.13 9.86 22.16
C HIS A 277 11.05 10.35 20.72
N ARG A 278 12.17 10.83 20.20
CA ARG A 278 12.36 11.12 18.78
C ARG A 278 13.19 10.00 18.17
N TYR A 279 12.73 9.49 17.04
CA TYR A 279 13.43 8.48 16.27
C TYR A 279 13.90 9.10 14.97
N ARG A 280 15.06 8.67 14.48
CA ARG A 280 15.69 9.19 13.27
C ARG A 280 15.93 8.07 12.28
N VAL A 281 15.54 8.28 11.04
CA VAL A 281 16.08 7.52 9.90
C VAL A 281 17.19 8.33 9.26
N THR A 282 18.32 7.71 8.95
CA THR A 282 19.44 8.32 8.21
C THR A 282 19.89 7.39 7.11
N VAL A 283 20.09 7.92 5.91
CA VAL A 283 20.78 7.22 4.81
C VAL A 283 22.10 7.87 4.47
N TYR A 284 23.05 7.03 4.07
CA TYR A 284 24.37 7.42 3.63
C TYR A 284 24.60 6.90 2.22
N TYR A 285 25.16 7.76 1.38
CA TYR A 285 25.41 7.51 -0.04
C TYR A 285 26.84 7.90 -0.41
N ASP A 286 27.36 7.30 -1.48
CA ASP A 286 28.60 7.72 -2.14
C ASP A 286 28.43 7.64 -3.66
N ASN A 287 28.23 8.78 -4.31
CA ASN A 287 28.02 8.88 -5.76
C ASN A 287 29.36 9.12 -6.48
N PRO A 288 29.92 8.13 -7.19
CA PRO A 288 31.24 8.24 -7.81
C PRO A 288 31.23 8.95 -9.17
N THR A 289 30.07 9.33 -9.71
CA THR A 289 29.94 9.79 -11.11
C THR A 289 30.48 11.20 -11.35
N GLY A 290 30.74 11.96 -10.29
CA GLY A 290 31.19 13.35 -10.37
C GLY A 290 30.09 14.34 -10.80
N GLN A 291 28.85 13.89 -10.99
CA GLN A 291 27.68 14.73 -11.29
C GLN A 291 26.48 14.36 -10.40
N PRO A 292 25.53 15.29 -10.16
CA PRO A 292 24.29 14.94 -9.50
C PRO A 292 23.49 13.91 -10.31
N ILE A 293 22.91 12.91 -9.64
CA ILE A 293 21.99 11.94 -10.25
C ILE A 293 20.55 12.34 -9.88
N PRO A 294 19.73 12.82 -10.83
CA PRO A 294 18.30 13.06 -10.60
C PRO A 294 17.62 11.80 -10.07
N ASP A 295 16.81 11.93 -9.02
CA ASP A 295 16.10 10.82 -8.36
C ASP A 295 16.99 9.64 -7.89
N GLY A 296 18.31 9.86 -7.84
CA GLY A 296 19.29 8.82 -7.51
C GLY A 296 19.30 8.40 -6.05
N GLY A 297 18.71 9.18 -5.14
CA GLY A 297 18.64 8.86 -3.72
C GLY A 297 17.23 8.48 -3.28
N MET A 298 17.11 7.47 -2.42
CA MET A 298 15.88 7.17 -1.64
C MET A 298 16.31 6.60 -0.28
N GLY A 299 15.51 6.82 0.77
CA GLY A 299 15.85 6.27 2.07
C GLY A 299 14.63 6.03 2.93
N VAL A 300 14.16 4.79 2.97
CA VAL A 300 12.99 4.40 3.75
C VAL A 300 13.38 3.32 4.73
N VAL A 301 12.99 3.48 5.99
CA VAL A 301 12.91 2.38 6.96
C VAL A 301 11.43 2.11 7.21
N GLY A 302 11.05 0.85 7.21
CA GLY A 302 9.69 0.46 7.53
C GLY A 302 9.63 -0.96 8.08
N GLY A 303 8.45 -1.37 8.48
CA GLY A 303 8.25 -2.71 8.99
C GLY A 303 6.93 -2.90 9.68
N LEU A 304 6.91 -3.74 10.71
CA LEU A 304 5.70 -4.15 11.40
C LEU A 304 5.70 -3.64 12.84
N PHE A 305 4.60 -3.02 13.26
CA PHE A 305 4.41 -2.41 14.56
C PHE A 305 3.17 -2.98 15.25
N VAL A 306 3.32 -3.37 16.52
CA VAL A 306 2.24 -3.87 17.38
C VAL A 306 1.95 -2.78 18.43
N PRO A 307 0.81 -2.09 18.38
CA PRO A 307 0.44 -1.12 19.41
C PRO A 307 0.39 -1.76 20.80
N ASP A 308 0.68 -0.98 21.84
CA ASP A 308 0.44 -1.43 23.22
C ASP A 308 -1.05 -1.75 23.43
N ARG A 309 -1.35 -2.69 24.35
CA ARG A 309 -2.73 -3.14 24.60
C ARG A 309 -3.66 -1.97 24.92
N ALA A 310 -4.89 -2.05 24.40
CA ALA A 310 -5.94 -1.05 24.57
C ALA A 310 -5.59 0.36 24.06
N ARG A 311 -4.59 0.48 23.17
CA ARG A 311 -4.34 1.72 22.44
C ARG A 311 -5.06 1.68 21.11
N GLU A 312 -5.89 2.69 20.89
CA GLU A 312 -6.51 2.93 19.60
C GLU A 312 -5.52 3.64 18.69
N TRP A 313 -5.55 3.27 17.41
CA TRP A 313 -4.78 3.98 16.40
C TRP A 313 -5.44 5.34 16.16
N PRO A 314 -4.67 6.46 16.12
CA PRO A 314 -5.30 7.77 16.00
C PRO A 314 -5.92 7.97 14.61
N ALA A 315 -7.08 8.63 14.58
CA ALA A 315 -7.67 9.12 13.35
C ALA A 315 -6.75 10.14 12.66
N ALA A 316 -6.87 10.25 11.34
CA ALA A 316 -6.32 11.38 10.61
C ALA A 316 -7.10 12.67 10.96
N ASP A 317 -6.43 13.83 10.92
CA ASP A 317 -7.13 15.14 10.97
C ASP A 317 -7.24 15.67 9.53
N PRO A 318 -8.43 15.67 8.92
CA PRO A 318 -8.61 16.19 7.58
C PRO A 318 -8.30 17.68 7.46
N ARG A 319 -8.14 18.43 8.55
CA ARG A 319 -7.78 19.85 8.52
C ARG A 319 -6.27 20.07 8.58
N ASP A 320 -5.47 19.02 8.81
CA ASP A 320 -4.02 19.12 8.81
C ASP A 320 -3.49 19.40 7.39
N SER A 321 -2.61 20.39 7.26
CA SER A 321 -2.06 20.79 5.96
C SER A 321 -1.21 19.71 5.29
N LEU A 322 -0.54 18.85 6.06
CA LEU A 322 0.22 17.72 5.54
C LEU A 322 -0.72 16.61 5.10
N TYR A 323 -1.78 16.33 5.85
CA TYR A 323 -2.82 15.40 5.41
C TYR A 323 -3.44 15.85 4.09
N GLN A 324 -3.77 17.14 3.94
CA GLN A 324 -4.36 17.67 2.71
C GLN A 324 -3.41 17.55 1.50
N LYS A 325 -2.11 17.83 1.69
CA LYS A 325 -1.11 17.62 0.63
C LYS A 325 -0.96 16.14 0.27
N ASP A 326 -0.93 15.27 1.28
CA ASP A 326 -0.86 13.82 1.10
C ASP A 326 -2.07 13.30 0.33
N TYR A 327 -3.27 13.68 0.77
CA TYR A 327 -4.54 13.38 0.12
C TYR A 327 -4.52 13.76 -1.36
N ARG A 328 -4.14 15.00 -1.67
CA ARG A 328 -4.08 15.49 -3.05
C ARG A 328 -3.05 14.71 -3.87
N HIS A 329 -1.92 14.32 -3.27
CA HIS A 329 -0.90 13.53 -3.94
C HIS A 329 -1.37 12.10 -4.24
N TYR A 330 -1.83 11.32 -3.25
CA TYR A 330 -2.22 9.92 -3.50
C TYR A 330 -3.53 9.79 -4.29
N MET A 331 -4.41 10.78 -4.22
CA MET A 331 -5.60 10.88 -5.07
C MET A 331 -5.29 11.41 -6.47
N ARG A 332 -4.03 11.76 -6.76
CA ARG A 332 -3.56 12.30 -8.06
C ARG A 332 -4.29 13.57 -8.48
N LEU A 333 -4.61 14.44 -7.51
CA LEU A 333 -5.30 15.72 -7.72
C LEU A 333 -4.32 16.87 -8.02
N GLU A 334 -3.04 16.73 -7.64
CA GLU A 334 -1.97 17.68 -7.93
C GLU A 334 -0.66 16.94 -8.25
N GLY A 335 0.08 17.42 -9.25
CA GLY A 335 1.48 17.06 -9.45
C GLY A 335 1.71 15.67 -10.06
N GLY A 336 1.93 15.65 -11.37
CA GLY A 336 2.44 14.52 -12.14
C GLY A 336 2.13 14.77 -13.61
N HIS A 337 3.15 15.00 -14.43
CA HIS A 337 3.09 15.31 -15.87
C HIS A 337 1.78 14.86 -16.54
N GLY A 338 0.80 15.77 -16.68
CA GLY A 338 -0.51 15.56 -17.32
C GLY A 338 -0.82 14.12 -17.76
N MET A 339 -0.99 13.22 -16.79
CA MET A 339 -1.18 11.81 -17.10
C MET A 339 -2.65 11.65 -17.50
N PRO A 340 -2.96 11.18 -18.71
CA PRO A 340 -4.34 11.00 -19.11
C PRO A 340 -4.97 9.95 -18.18
N MET A 341 -5.92 10.37 -17.35
CA MET A 341 -6.71 9.44 -16.56
C MET A 341 -7.71 8.75 -17.49
N ALA A 342 -7.85 7.43 -17.38
CA ALA A 342 -8.87 6.70 -18.13
C ALA A 342 -10.26 7.29 -17.80
N GLY A 343 -10.91 7.88 -18.80
CA GLY A 343 -12.24 8.50 -18.67
C GLY A 343 -12.29 10.04 -18.68
N GLN A 344 -11.16 10.75 -18.73
CA GLN A 344 -11.19 12.21 -19.02
C GLN A 344 -11.13 12.46 -20.53
N SER A 345 -12.17 13.08 -21.08
CA SER A 345 -12.19 13.53 -22.48
C SER A 345 -11.18 14.66 -22.66
N MET A 346 -10.18 14.46 -23.51
CA MET A 346 -9.22 15.49 -23.92
C MET A 346 -9.96 16.67 -24.57
N PRO A 347 -9.67 17.94 -24.21
CA PRO A 347 -10.11 19.07 -25.01
C PRO A 347 -9.38 19.02 -26.36
N MET A 348 -10.15 18.92 -27.44
CA MET A 348 -9.62 18.93 -28.81
C MET A 348 -8.83 20.22 -29.05
N PRO A 349 -7.61 20.16 -29.61
CA PRO A 349 -6.89 21.37 -29.99
C PRO A 349 -7.68 22.08 -31.10
N MET A 350 -8.07 23.34 -30.84
CA MET A 350 -8.66 24.20 -31.86
C MET A 350 -7.66 24.35 -33.02
N HIS A 351 -8.05 23.86 -34.20
CA HIS A 351 -7.35 24.15 -35.43
C HIS A 351 -7.32 25.65 -35.69
N MET A 352 -6.15 26.26 -35.52
CA MET A 352 -5.88 27.62 -35.99
C MET A 352 -5.76 27.55 -37.52
N LYS A 353 -6.76 28.12 -38.23
CA LYS A 353 -6.70 28.31 -39.68
C LYS A 353 -5.54 29.25 -40.01
N MET A 354 -4.52 28.74 -40.71
CA MET A 354 -3.60 29.57 -41.47
C MET A 354 -4.37 30.22 -42.63
N GLY A 355 -4.54 31.53 -42.56
CA GLY A 355 -4.97 32.34 -43.70
C GLY A 355 -3.77 32.60 -44.61
N ALA A 356 -3.94 32.31 -45.90
CA ALA A 356 -3.07 32.80 -46.96
C ALA A 356 -3.55 34.18 -47.42
N HIS A 357 -2.66 35.18 -47.40
CA HIS A 357 -2.25 36.01 -48.54
C HIS A 357 -1.31 37.11 -48.07
#